data_AF-B4D7F0-F1
#
_entry.id   AF-B4D7F0-F1
#
_cell.length_a   1.000
_cell.length_b   1.000
_cell.length_c   1.000
_cell.angle_alpha   90.00
_cell.angle_beta   90.00
_cell.angle_gamma   90.00
#
_symmetry.space_group_name_H-M   'P 1'
#
loop_
_entity.id
_entity.type
_entity.pdbx_description
1 polymer ?
#
loop_
_entity_poly.entity_id
_entity_poly.type
_entity_poly.pdbx_seq_one_letter_code
_entity_poly.pdbx_strand_id
1 'polypeptide(L)' 'MNPEVKNCRICGAEIPKERLDVIPDTEVCVRCSKKIGGEFELKVTVGGTAKPGSLKITGQEVSIQRQPKRLL' A
#
# COMPACT_ATOMS: atom_id res chain seq x y z
N MET A 1 15.37 23.95 -7.56
CA MET A 1 14.45 22.82 -7.30
C MET A 1 14.97 21.63 -8.09
N ASN A 2 15.72 20.73 -7.45
CA ASN A 2 16.04 19.45 -8.09
C ASN A 2 14.73 18.66 -8.12
N PRO A 3 14.21 18.24 -9.29
CA PRO A 3 13.17 17.24 -9.30
C PRO A 3 13.80 16.02 -8.61
N GLU A 4 13.25 15.60 -7.47
CA GLU A 4 13.75 14.44 -6.75
C GLU A 4 13.58 13.22 -7.66
N VAL A 5 14.64 12.89 -8.38
CA VAL A 5 14.68 11.72 -9.24
C VAL A 5 14.68 10.53 -8.30
N LYS A 6 13.52 9.90 -8.13
CA LYS A 6 13.39 8.65 -7.39
C LYS A 6 13.70 7.50 -8.33
N ASN A 7 14.63 6.64 -7.92
CA ASN A 7 14.97 5.43 -8.63
C ASN A 7 14.18 4.25 -8.05
N CYS A 8 13.78 3.33 -8.93
CA CYS A 8 13.08 2.11 -8.55
C CYS A 8 13.98 1.24 -7.68
N ARG A 9 13.49 0.85 -6.51
CA ARG A 9 14.23 -0.02 -5.57
C ARG A 9 14.52 -1.42 -6.12
N ILE A 10 13.69 -1.92 -7.03
CA ILE A 10 13.84 -3.27 -7.61
C ILE A 10 14.82 -3.29 -8.79
N CYS A 11 14.74 -2.31 -9.69
CA CYS A 11 15.48 -2.35 -10.96
C CYS A 11 16.43 -1.16 -11.18
N GLY A 12 16.52 -0.22 -10.25
CA GLY A 12 17.37 0.97 -10.34
C GLY A 12 16.95 2.02 -11.38
N ALA A 13 15.95 1.72 -12.22
CA ALA A 13 15.47 2.63 -13.26
C ALA A 13 14.77 3.84 -12.67
N GLU A 14 14.86 4.98 -13.35
CA GLU A 14 14.15 6.21 -12.98
C GLU A 14 12.63 5.97 -12.94
N ILE A 15 11.98 6.44 -11.86
CA ILE A 15 10.53 6.42 -11.74
C ILE A 15 9.97 7.61 -12.52
N PRO A 16 9.05 7.39 -13.48
CA PRO A 16 8.44 8.48 -14.24
C PRO A 16 7.76 9.50 -13.32
N LYS A 17 7.92 10.80 -13.60
CA LYS A 17 7.31 11.88 -12.82
C LYS A 17 5.79 11.74 -12.71
N GLU A 18 5.13 11.36 -13.80
CA GLU A 18 3.69 11.08 -13.83
C GLU A 18 3.25 10.09 -12.74
N ARG A 19 4.12 9.13 -12.39
CA ARG A 19 3.84 8.17 -11.32
C ARG A 19 4.05 8.78 -9.94
N LEU A 20 5.09 9.59 -9.76
CA LEU A 20 5.37 10.30 -8.52
C LEU A 20 4.29 11.36 -8.20
N ASP A 21 3.71 11.98 -9.23
CA ASP A 21 2.61 12.94 -9.07
C ASP A 21 1.32 12.27 -8.57
N VAL A 22 1.06 11.04 -9.00
CA VAL A 22 -0.13 10.27 -8.58
C VAL A 22 0.11 9.51 -7.26
N ILE A 23 1.32 8.98 -7.08
CA ILE A 23 1.72 8.17 -5.93
C ILE A 23 3.09 8.66 -5.44
N PRO A 24 3.13 9.69 -4.59
CA PRO A 24 4.38 10.32 -4.13
C PRO A 24 5.28 9.36 -3.37
N ASP A 25 4.69 8.42 -2.65
CA ASP A 25 5.36 7.44 -1.80
C ASP A 25 5.79 6.17 -2.56
N THR A 26 5.70 6.17 -3.90
CA THR A 26 6.10 5.01 -4.71
C THR A 26 7.61 4.78 -4.67
N GLU A 27 8.02 3.56 -4.34
CA GLU A 27 9.42 3.13 -4.38
C GLU A 27 9.75 2.29 -5.63
N VAL A 28 8.77 2.04 -6.50
CA VAL A 28 8.88 1.09 -7.62
C VAL A 28 8.35 1.67 -8.92
N CYS A 29 9.06 1.40 -10.03
CA CYS A 29 8.61 1.81 -11.35
C CYS A 29 7.37 1.01 -11.81
N VAL A 30 6.68 1.54 -12.83
CA VAL A 30 5.46 0.95 -13.41
C VAL A 30 5.66 -0.51 -13.83
N ARG A 31 6.82 -0.83 -14.43
CA ARG A 31 7.13 -2.18 -14.90
C ARG A 31 7.25 -3.17 -13.74
N CYS A 32 7.99 -2.81 -12.69
CA CYS A 32 8.15 -3.66 -11.52
C CYS A 32 6.84 -3.78 -10.73
N SER A 33 6.12 -2.68 -10.56
CA SER A 33 4.79 -2.67 -9.93
C SER A 33 3.81 -3.62 -10.64
N LYS A 34 3.80 -3.64 -11.98
CA LYS A 34 2.96 -4.55 -12.76
C LYS A 34 3.35 -6.03 -12.59
N LYS A 35 4.65 -6.33 -12.41
CA LYS A 35 5.13 -7.69 -12.18
C LYS A 35 4.75 -8.23 -10.79
N ILE A 36 4.80 -7.39 -9.75
CA ILE A 36 4.47 -7.77 -8.37
C ILE A 36 2.97 -7.70 -8.04
N GLY A 37 2.16 -7.23 -9.00
CA GLY A 37 0.71 -7.05 -8.83
C GLY A 37 0.32 -5.82 -8.00
N GLY A 38 1.14 -4.78 -7.99
CA GLY A 38 0.94 -3.56 -7.20
C GLY A 38 1.90 -3.43 -6.02
N GLU A 39 2.21 -2.19 -5.68
CA GLU A 39 3.17 -1.85 -4.60
C GLU A 39 2.51 -1.71 -3.21
N PHE A 40 1.17 -1.68 -3.16
CA PHE A 40 0.41 -1.57 -1.93
C PHE A 40 -0.41 -2.84 -1.70
N GLU A 41 -0.46 -3.28 -0.45
CA GLU A 41 -1.37 -4.30 0.06
C GLU A 41 -2.54 -3.65 0.79
N LEU A 42 -3.68 -4.35 0.76
CA LEU A 42 -4.86 -4.00 1.53
C LEU A 42 -4.88 -4.86 2.79
N LYS A 43 -4.71 -4.22 3.95
CA LYS A 43 -4.92 -4.86 5.24
C LYS A 43 -6.37 -4.67 5.66
N VAL A 44 -7.13 -5.76 5.64
CA VAL A 44 -8.52 -5.79 6.08
C VAL A 44 -8.58 -6.35 7.49
N THR A 45 -9.11 -5.57 8.44
CA THR A 45 -9.34 -6.01 9.82
C THR A 45 -10.85 -6.08 10.04
N VAL A 46 -11.35 -7.25 10.41
CA VAL A 46 -12.76 -7.45 10.74
C VAL A 46 -12.88 -7.53 12.26
N GLY A 47 -13.51 -6.52 12.86
CA GLY A 47 -13.82 -6.46 14.28
C GLY A 47 -15.26 -6.87 14.55
N GLY A 48 -15.51 -7.56 15.66
CA GLY A 48 -16.87 -7.76 16.17
C GLY A 48 -17.26 -6.60 17.08
N THR A 49 -18.43 -5.99 16.89
CA THR A 49 -18.94 -4.89 17.74
C THR A 49 -19.56 -5.41 19.04
N ALA A 50 -18.93 -6.41 19.66
CA ALA A 50 -19.37 -6.96 20.94
C ALA A 50 -18.82 -6.12 22.11
N LYS A 51 -19.58 -6.04 23.21
CA LYS A 51 -19.06 -5.48 24.46
C LYS A 51 -17.85 -6.31 24.93
N PRO A 52 -16.80 -5.67 25.47
CA PRO A 52 -15.65 -6.40 26.00
C PRO A 52 -16.12 -7.40 27.05
N GLY A 53 -15.79 -8.68 26.86
CA GLY A 53 -16.22 -9.80 27.72
C GLY A 53 -17.52 -10.51 27.32
N SER A 54 -18.21 -10.09 26.25
CA SER A 54 -19.38 -10.79 25.72
C SER A 54 -19.00 -11.71 24.55
N LEU A 55 -19.49 -12.96 24.58
CA LEU A 55 -19.28 -13.96 23.52
C LEU A 55 -20.20 -13.79 22.31
N LYS A 56 -21.19 -12.89 22.36
CA LYS A 56 -22.15 -12.67 21.27
C LYS A 56 -21.65 -11.60 20.32
N ILE A 57 -21.56 -11.91 19.04
CA ILE A 57 -21.24 -10.96 17.97
C ILE A 57 -22.56 -10.36 17.46
N THR A 58 -22.76 -9.07 17.68
CA THR A 58 -23.96 -8.32 17.24
C THR A 58 -23.80 -7.63 15.89
N GLY A 59 -22.57 -7.39 15.45
CA GLY A 59 -22.26 -6.76 14.18
C GLY A 59 -20.79 -6.92 13.82
N GLN A 60 -20.45 -6.65 12.56
CA GLN A 60 -19.09 -6.72 12.04
C GLN A 60 -18.67 -5.32 11.56
N GLU A 61 -17.56 -4.85 12.09
CA GLU A 61 -16.87 -3.65 11.62
C GLU A 61 -15.75 -4.09 10.67
N VAL A 62 -15.66 -3.47 9.50
CA VAL A 62 -14.61 -3.75 8.53
C VAL A 62 -13.74 -2.49 8.39
N SER A 63 -12.50 -2.58 8.84
CA SER A 63 -11.49 -1.55 8.68
C SER A 63 -10.52 -1.93 7.57
N ILE A 64 -10.44 -1.11 6.52
CA ILE A 64 -9.58 -1.33 5.36
C ILE A 64 -8.45 -0.29 5.39
N GLN A 65 -7.20 -0.75 5.45
CA GLN A 65 -6.02 0.11 5.41
C GLN A 65 -5.15 -0.25 4.20
N ARG A 66 -4.69 0.77 3.45
CA ARG A 66 -3.66 0.58 2.41
C ARG A 66 -2.29 0.67 3.08
N GLN A 67 -1.46 -0.35 2.88
CA GLN A 67 -0.09 -0.39 3.40
C GLN A 67 0.88 -0.67 2.25
N PRO A 68 2.05 0.00 2.19
CA PRO A 68 3.07 -0.36 1.20
C PRO A 68 3.57 -1.78 1.46
N LYS A 69 3.71 -2.58 0.39
CA LYS A 69 4.35 -3.89 0.48
C LYS A 69 5.77 -3.69 0.98
N ARG A 70 6.19 -4.55 1.89
CA ARG A 70 7.59 -4.61 2.28
C ARG A 70 8.38 -5.17 1.08
N LEU A 71 9.04 -4.27 0.34
CA LEU A 71 9.98 -4.64 -0.71
C LEU A 71 11.26 -5.14 -0.01
N LEU A 72 11.62 -6.41 -0.30
CA LEU A 72 12.80 -7.10 0.24
C LEU A 72 14.08 -6.29 0.03
#